data_AF-A0A832R5M9-F1
#
_entry.id   AF-A0A832R5M9-F1
#
_cell.length_a   1.000
_cell.length_b   1.000
_cell.length_c   1.000
_cell.angle_alpha   90.00
_cell.angle_beta   90.00
_cell.angle_gamma   90.00
#
_symmetry.space_group_name_H-M   'P 1'
#
loop_
_entity.id
_entity.type
_entity.pdbx_description
1 polymer ?
#
loop_
_entity_poly.entity_id
_entity_poly.type
_entity_poly.pdbx_seq_one_letter_code
_entity_poly.pdbx_strand_id
1 'polypeptide(L)'
;VDPVTNDNYKYVIPTRQDAREVSSRFPAPGNPSNFWGDQHLWGPDYHPSDPHNPMIGPDGRVWNTSKIRNQQPAWCGADSDHPYAQYYPLTFSNRQASVFDPATGKFDLIDTCFATHHLQFANDPQNTLYFNELLGPMFGWIDTRVWDQTKDEQLAQGWCPQVIDTNGDGRITKPWNPADSENPDPNLDTEVRKNLYTVIPDPVDGNIVWGASEGRNGDERGWLVRLDRGDNPPETCIAEVYQVPEGSLNPRGVDIDSKGNPWLAMAASSEWLRFDRSKCDVLNGPGTDQGTHCEAGWEGWKTPGPRIGNTDMPADFHYFGWVDQHNVIGLGKDTPILTGSNSDALIALDPESGEWTYLRVPYPLGFYQRGLDGRIDDPTQGWKGRALYSNYGTHLVWHTEGGKGTAGKVVKFQVRENPLQH
;
A
#
# COMPACT_ATOMS: atom_id res chain seq x y z
N VAL A 1 10.28 -3.51 17.65
CA VAL A 1 11.53 -4.22 18.01
C VAL A 1 12.60 -3.17 18.08
N ASP A 2 13.37 -3.11 19.16
CA ASP A 2 14.59 -2.32 19.23
C ASP A 2 15.74 -3.15 18.65
N PRO A 3 16.30 -2.79 17.48
CA PRO A 3 17.37 -3.56 16.85
C PRO A 3 18.72 -3.44 17.57
N VAL A 4 18.86 -2.49 18.52
CA VAL A 4 20.09 -2.29 19.30
C VAL A 4 20.12 -3.22 20.50
N THR A 5 19.02 -3.31 21.24
CA THR A 5 18.92 -4.15 22.45
C THR A 5 18.28 -5.52 22.20
N ASN A 6 17.69 -5.74 21.03
CA ASN A 6 16.84 -6.90 20.69
C ASN A 6 15.55 -7.00 21.54
N ASP A 7 15.08 -5.89 22.10
CA ASP A 7 13.83 -5.87 22.85
C ASP A 7 12.61 -5.82 21.91
N ASN A 8 11.52 -6.46 22.33
CA ASN A 8 10.23 -6.34 21.68
C ASN A 8 9.15 -5.92 22.68
N TYR A 9 8.19 -5.17 22.17
CA TYR A 9 7.12 -4.58 22.95
C TYR A 9 5.80 -4.84 22.23
N LYS A 10 4.77 -5.15 23.01
CA LYS A 10 3.39 -5.26 22.52
C LYS A 10 2.62 -4.05 23.03
N TYR A 11 2.02 -3.31 22.11
CA TYR A 11 1.13 -2.19 22.41
C TYR A 11 -0.28 -2.54 21.99
N VAL A 12 -1.25 -2.13 22.80
CA VAL A 12 -2.67 -2.21 22.46
C VAL A 12 -3.07 -0.86 21.86
N ILE A 13 -3.53 -0.88 20.61
CA ILE A 13 -4.07 0.31 19.95
C ILE A 13 -5.46 0.58 20.55
N PRO A 14 -5.70 1.73 21.19
CA PRO A 14 -6.99 2.02 21.79
C PRO A 14 -8.05 2.29 20.73
N THR A 15 -9.32 2.17 21.15
CA THR A 15 -10.50 2.62 20.39
C THR A 15 -11.08 3.85 21.06
N ARG A 16 -11.80 4.70 20.31
CA ARG A 16 -12.56 5.83 20.88
C ARG A 16 -13.83 5.35 21.62
N GLN A 17 -14.39 4.24 21.16
CA GLN A 17 -15.54 3.56 21.77
C GLN A 17 -15.07 2.38 22.63
N ASP A 18 -15.98 1.78 23.40
CA ASP A 18 -15.68 0.50 24.06
C ASP A 18 -15.27 -0.53 23.00
N ALA A 19 -14.09 -1.15 23.18
CA ALA A 19 -13.55 -2.11 22.23
C ALA A 19 -14.48 -3.32 21.98
N ARG A 20 -15.39 -3.62 22.90
CA ARG A 20 -16.38 -4.71 22.76
C ARG A 20 -17.55 -4.34 21.84
N GLU A 21 -17.78 -3.05 21.64
CA GLU A 21 -18.82 -2.54 20.73
C GLU A 21 -18.28 -2.32 19.32
N VAL A 22 -16.97 -2.15 19.17
CA VAL A 22 -16.33 -1.95 17.88
C VAL A 22 -16.23 -3.29 17.12
N SER A 23 -16.71 -3.30 15.88
CA SER A 23 -16.75 -4.50 15.05
C SER A 23 -15.35 -4.97 14.70
N SER A 24 -15.06 -6.27 14.89
CA SER A 24 -13.84 -6.88 14.36
C SER A 24 -14.05 -7.29 12.90
N ARG A 25 -13.00 -7.10 12.08
CA ARG A 25 -12.93 -7.65 10.72
C ARG A 25 -12.92 -9.17 10.71
N PHE A 26 -12.38 -9.80 11.75
CA PHE A 26 -12.20 -11.24 11.81
C PHE A 26 -13.47 -11.90 12.37
N PRO A 27 -14.17 -12.76 11.61
CA PRO A 27 -15.35 -13.44 12.10
C PRO A 27 -14.97 -14.45 13.19
N ALA A 28 -15.97 -14.84 14.01
CA ALA A 28 -15.82 -15.94 14.95
C ALA A 28 -15.48 -17.24 14.20
N PRO A 29 -14.72 -18.17 14.82
CA PRO A 29 -14.39 -19.43 14.19
C PRO A 29 -15.66 -20.23 13.88
N GLY A 30 -15.78 -20.67 12.62
CA GLY A 30 -16.89 -21.55 12.20
C GLY A 30 -16.65 -23.02 12.54
N ASN A 31 -15.40 -23.40 12.86
CA ASN A 31 -14.97 -24.75 13.25
C ASN A 31 -13.77 -24.66 14.20
N PRO A 32 -13.54 -25.68 15.04
CA PRO A 32 -12.43 -25.66 15.98
C PRO A 32 -11.08 -25.72 15.27
N SER A 33 -10.18 -24.82 15.65
CA SER A 33 -8.76 -24.83 15.27
C SER A 33 -8.02 -25.97 15.96
N ASN A 34 -7.13 -26.66 15.24
CA ASN A 34 -6.21 -27.65 15.82
C ASN A 34 -5.28 -27.05 16.89
N PHE A 35 -5.06 -25.74 16.86
CA PHE A 35 -4.28 -25.04 17.85
C PHE A 35 -5.19 -24.50 18.95
N TRP A 36 -6.21 -23.72 18.58
CA TRP A 36 -6.92 -22.87 19.54
C TRP A 36 -8.37 -23.29 19.84
N GLY A 37 -8.84 -24.42 19.30
CA GLY A 37 -10.26 -24.79 19.39
C GLY A 37 -11.14 -23.68 18.81
N ASP A 38 -12.23 -23.36 19.50
CA ASP A 38 -13.16 -22.28 19.11
C ASP A 38 -12.77 -20.89 19.65
N GLN A 39 -11.51 -20.69 20.06
CA GLN A 39 -11.05 -19.40 20.54
C GLN A 39 -10.96 -18.37 19.39
N HIS A 40 -11.61 -17.21 19.57
CA HIS A 40 -11.63 -16.11 18.62
C HIS A 40 -10.42 -15.18 18.79
N LEU A 41 -9.26 -15.55 18.24
CA LEU A 41 -7.95 -14.88 18.46
C LEU A 41 -7.91 -13.37 18.16
N TRP A 42 -8.74 -12.89 17.23
CA TRP A 42 -8.84 -11.49 16.84
C TRP A 42 -10.27 -10.97 17.00
N GLY A 43 -11.00 -11.55 17.95
CA GLY A 43 -12.37 -11.17 18.27
C GLY A 43 -12.46 -9.94 19.17
N PRO A 44 -13.69 -9.56 19.54
CA PRO A 44 -13.96 -8.45 20.45
C PRO A 44 -13.17 -8.53 21.77
N ASP A 45 -12.89 -9.74 22.25
CA ASP A 45 -12.13 -9.99 23.48
C ASP A 45 -10.62 -9.67 23.37
N TYR A 46 -10.08 -9.47 22.16
CA TYR A 46 -8.64 -9.27 21.91
C TYR A 46 -8.25 -7.86 21.41
N HIS A 47 -9.24 -6.98 21.19
CA HIS A 47 -9.17 -5.65 20.57
C HIS A 47 -9.39 -5.64 19.03
N PRO A 48 -10.38 -4.87 18.55
CA PRO A 48 -10.80 -4.87 17.14
C PRO A 48 -10.01 -3.91 16.25
N SER A 49 -8.92 -3.33 16.75
CA SER A 49 -8.22 -2.21 16.11
C SER A 49 -7.57 -2.54 14.77
N ASP A 50 -7.44 -3.83 14.41
CA ASP A 50 -7.02 -4.35 13.09
C ASP A 50 -5.93 -3.50 12.40
N PRO A 51 -4.73 -3.38 13.01
CA PRO A 51 -3.68 -2.54 12.47
C PRO A 51 -3.22 -3.01 11.08
N HIS A 52 -3.04 -2.06 10.16
CA HIS A 52 -2.47 -2.33 8.84
C HIS A 52 -1.45 -1.27 8.41
N ASN A 53 -0.50 -1.76 7.62
CA ASN A 53 0.86 -1.27 7.30
C ASN A 53 1.41 -0.10 8.15
N PRO A 54 1.85 -0.36 9.39
CA PRO A 54 2.58 0.63 10.19
C PRO A 54 3.77 1.23 9.43
N MET A 55 3.92 2.54 9.45
CA MET A 55 5.04 3.24 8.83
C MET A 55 5.61 4.30 9.77
N ILE A 56 6.94 4.46 9.76
CA ILE A 56 7.64 5.46 10.57
C ILE A 56 7.57 6.80 9.83
N GLY A 57 7.02 7.81 10.49
CA GLY A 57 7.01 9.19 9.99
C GLY A 57 8.35 9.91 10.21
N PRO A 58 8.52 11.10 9.63
CA PRO A 58 9.79 11.84 9.66
C PRO A 58 10.25 12.27 11.06
N ASP A 59 9.37 12.21 12.06
CA ASP A 59 9.67 12.51 13.45
C ASP A 59 9.82 11.26 14.34
N GLY A 60 9.83 10.07 13.74
CA GLY A 60 10.00 8.81 14.44
C GLY A 60 8.72 8.22 15.05
N ARG A 61 7.56 8.89 14.92
CA ARG A 61 6.26 8.31 15.30
C ARG A 61 5.82 7.26 14.29
N VAL A 62 5.04 6.29 14.75
CA VAL A 62 4.56 5.19 13.90
C VAL A 62 3.10 5.42 13.56
N TRP A 63 2.82 5.69 12.29
CA TRP A 63 1.49 5.88 11.74
C TRP A 63 0.92 4.55 11.28
N ASN A 64 -0.38 4.34 11.49
CA ASN A 64 -1.05 3.07 11.25
C ASN A 64 -2.45 3.31 10.68
N THR A 65 -2.88 2.42 9.80
CA THR A 65 -4.30 2.17 9.56
C THR A 65 -4.84 1.38 10.73
N SER A 66 -5.96 1.79 11.33
CA SER A 66 -6.57 1.07 12.45
C SER A 66 -8.05 1.38 12.62
N LYS A 67 -8.84 0.40 13.06
CA LYS A 67 -10.24 0.59 13.47
C LYS A 67 -10.29 1.30 14.81
N ILE A 68 -10.81 2.52 14.86
CA ILE A 68 -10.93 3.27 16.14
C ILE A 68 -12.37 3.35 16.64
N ARG A 69 -13.37 3.18 15.75
CA ARG A 69 -14.81 3.12 16.05
C ARG A 69 -15.65 2.59 14.88
N ASN A 70 -16.95 2.38 15.10
CA ASN A 70 -17.87 1.89 14.07
C ASN A 70 -18.42 2.97 13.14
N GLN A 71 -19.05 3.98 13.72
CA GLN A 71 -19.80 5.00 12.98
C GLN A 71 -18.91 6.16 12.62
N GLN A 72 -19.08 6.72 11.42
CA GLN A 72 -18.45 7.97 11.01
C GLN A 72 -18.94 9.16 11.85
N PRO A 73 -18.17 10.25 11.93
CA PRO A 73 -18.62 11.45 12.59
C PRO A 73 -19.66 12.17 11.72
N ALA A 74 -20.55 12.94 12.35
CA ALA A 74 -21.62 13.63 11.62
C ALA A 74 -21.07 14.61 10.55
N TRP A 75 -19.88 15.18 10.78
CA TRP A 75 -19.22 16.10 9.85
C TRP A 75 -18.65 15.42 8.59
N CYS A 76 -18.73 14.09 8.45
CA CYS A 76 -18.45 13.39 7.19
C CYS A 76 -19.67 13.26 6.27
N GLY A 77 -20.86 13.63 6.74
CA GLY A 77 -22.08 13.52 5.94
C GLY A 77 -22.14 14.55 4.81
N ALA A 78 -22.85 14.21 3.73
CA ALA A 78 -23.06 15.10 2.58
C ALA A 78 -23.72 16.45 2.96
N ASP A 79 -24.56 16.44 4.01
CA ASP A 79 -25.26 17.62 4.52
C ASP A 79 -24.42 18.47 5.48
N SER A 80 -23.15 18.11 5.71
CA SER A 80 -22.22 18.88 6.55
C SER A 80 -21.57 20.03 5.77
N ASP A 81 -20.85 20.91 6.47
CA ASP A 81 -20.03 21.97 5.87
C ASP A 81 -18.65 21.48 5.39
N HIS A 82 -18.38 20.17 5.39
CA HIS A 82 -17.11 19.63 4.94
C HIS A 82 -17.05 19.64 3.40
N PRO A 83 -16.14 20.40 2.77
CA PRO A 83 -16.15 20.61 1.32
C PRO A 83 -15.99 19.29 0.54
N TYR A 84 -15.08 18.42 0.99
CA TYR A 84 -14.93 17.09 0.41
C TYR A 84 -16.17 16.19 0.57
N ALA A 85 -16.90 16.26 1.69
CA ALA A 85 -18.13 15.49 1.90
C ALA A 85 -19.26 15.97 1.00
N GLN A 86 -19.33 17.28 0.74
CA GLN A 86 -20.26 17.86 -0.24
C GLN A 86 -19.85 17.51 -1.68
N TYR A 87 -18.55 17.45 -1.96
CA TYR A 87 -18.05 17.16 -3.30
C TYR A 87 -18.18 15.67 -3.65
N TYR A 88 -17.65 14.77 -2.83
CA TYR A 88 -17.73 13.32 -3.07
C TYR A 88 -18.12 12.61 -1.78
N PRO A 89 -19.43 12.52 -1.47
CA PRO A 89 -19.91 11.92 -0.23
C PRO A 89 -19.47 10.46 -0.08
N LEU A 90 -18.84 10.16 1.05
CA LEU A 90 -18.54 8.80 1.49
C LEU A 90 -19.41 8.49 2.70
N THR A 91 -19.99 7.28 2.74
CA THR A 91 -20.93 6.87 3.79
C THR A 91 -20.35 5.84 4.74
N PHE A 92 -19.09 5.48 4.55
CA PHE A 92 -18.45 4.41 5.30
C PHE A 92 -16.95 4.62 5.43
N SER A 93 -16.43 4.40 6.65
CA SER A 93 -15.01 4.29 6.94
C SER A 93 -14.82 3.03 7.79
N ASN A 94 -14.30 1.97 7.17
CA ASN A 94 -14.03 0.73 7.87
C ASN A 94 -12.93 0.94 8.92
N ARG A 95 -11.70 1.23 8.51
CA ARG A 95 -10.59 1.62 9.39
C ARG A 95 -10.27 3.09 9.19
N GLN A 96 -9.75 3.72 10.23
CA GLN A 96 -9.31 5.11 10.25
C GLN A 96 -7.77 5.14 10.44
N ALA A 97 -7.22 6.19 11.03
CA ALA A 97 -5.80 6.30 11.33
C ALA A 97 -5.51 6.34 12.84
N SER A 98 -4.32 5.88 13.21
CA SER A 98 -3.73 6.12 14.53
C SER A 98 -2.24 6.36 14.42
N VAL A 99 -1.70 7.16 15.32
CA VAL A 99 -0.27 7.42 15.41
C VAL A 99 0.24 7.10 16.82
N PHE A 100 1.24 6.25 16.89
CA PHE A 100 1.94 5.88 18.11
C PHE A 100 3.21 6.72 18.25
N ASP A 101 3.40 7.31 19.43
CA ASP A 101 4.65 7.97 19.78
C ASP A 101 5.49 7.06 20.70
N PRO A 102 6.60 6.49 20.19
CA PRO A 102 7.48 5.65 21.00
C PRO A 102 8.12 6.37 22.19
N ALA A 103 8.29 7.70 22.13
CA ALA A 103 8.91 8.47 23.21
C ALA A 103 7.98 8.59 24.43
N THR A 104 6.67 8.69 24.20
CA THR A 104 5.67 8.82 25.27
C THR A 104 4.86 7.55 25.54
N GLY A 105 4.91 6.58 24.63
CA GLY A 105 4.12 5.35 24.69
C GLY A 105 2.63 5.57 24.45
N LYS A 106 2.24 6.69 23.81
CA LYS A 106 0.84 7.09 23.62
C LYS A 106 0.38 6.95 22.18
N PHE A 107 -0.93 6.75 22.03
CA PHE A 107 -1.61 6.80 20.74
C PHE A 107 -2.47 8.05 20.64
N ASP A 108 -2.37 8.73 19.51
CA ASP A 108 -3.40 9.63 19.01
C ASP A 108 -4.26 8.86 17.99
N LEU A 109 -5.58 8.99 18.08
CA LEU A 109 -6.53 8.36 17.17
C LEU A 109 -7.15 9.44 16.30
N ILE A 110 -7.23 9.23 14.99
CA ILE A 110 -7.67 10.24 14.01
C ILE A 110 -8.82 9.67 13.22
N ASP A 111 -9.98 10.34 13.25
CA ASP A 111 -11.10 9.97 12.40
C ASP A 111 -10.88 10.37 10.95
N THR A 112 -11.34 9.52 10.04
CA THR A 112 -11.31 9.78 8.59
C THR A 112 -12.69 9.55 7.97
N CYS A 113 -13.09 10.42 7.03
CA CYS A 113 -14.33 10.26 6.26
C CYS A 113 -14.22 9.18 5.17
N PHE A 114 -13.01 8.75 4.86
CA PHE A 114 -12.70 7.59 4.02
C PHE A 114 -12.19 6.43 4.88
N ALA A 115 -12.29 5.19 4.42
CA ALA A 115 -11.57 4.11 5.07
C ALA A 115 -10.13 4.03 4.60
N THR A 116 -9.32 3.34 5.40
CA THR A 116 -7.89 3.21 5.20
C THR A 116 -7.47 1.74 5.05
N HIS A 117 -6.46 1.54 4.20
CA HIS A 117 -5.74 0.28 4.04
C HIS A 117 -4.23 0.51 4.10
N HIS A 118 -3.53 0.61 2.98
CA HIS A 118 -2.13 0.99 3.00
C HIS A 118 -1.99 2.49 3.21
N LEU A 119 -0.94 2.90 3.93
CA LEU A 119 -0.50 4.27 4.08
C LEU A 119 0.94 4.48 3.59
N GLN A 120 1.23 5.67 3.04
CA GLN A 120 2.57 6.04 2.58
C GLN A 120 2.78 7.56 2.62
N PHE A 121 3.97 8.00 3.06
CA PHE A 121 4.30 9.42 3.20
C PHE A 121 4.77 9.96 1.86
N ALA A 122 4.25 11.13 1.49
CA ALA A 122 4.77 11.92 0.40
C ALA A 122 6.01 12.69 0.83
N ASN A 123 6.88 12.96 -0.13
CA ASN A 123 8.03 13.83 0.06
C ASN A 123 7.62 15.28 -0.25
N ASP A 124 6.86 15.89 0.65
CA ASP A 124 6.38 17.27 0.52
C ASP A 124 6.49 18.06 1.84
N PRO A 125 6.35 19.40 1.80
CA PRO A 125 6.45 20.20 3.00
C PRO A 125 5.37 19.93 4.05
N GLN A 126 4.24 19.31 3.70
CA GLN A 126 3.13 19.02 4.60
C GLN A 126 3.26 17.67 5.28
N ASN A 127 4.24 16.85 4.86
CA ASN A 127 4.33 15.44 5.20
C ASN A 127 2.98 14.76 4.97
N THR A 128 2.40 14.94 3.78
CA THR A 128 1.12 14.34 3.41
C THR A 128 1.23 12.82 3.60
N LEU A 129 0.31 12.26 4.37
CA LEU A 129 0.18 10.82 4.54
C LEU A 129 -0.98 10.32 3.69
N TYR A 130 -0.67 9.67 2.58
CA TYR A 130 -1.67 9.10 1.70
C TYR A 130 -2.19 7.77 2.21
N PHE A 131 -3.44 7.49 1.88
CA PHE A 131 -4.13 6.23 2.15
C PHE A 131 -4.90 5.78 0.92
N ASN A 132 -5.01 4.47 0.75
CA ASN A 132 -5.98 3.87 -0.15
C ASN A 132 -7.14 3.18 0.59
N GLU A 133 -8.17 2.83 -0.19
CA GLU A 133 -9.41 2.21 0.25
C GLU A 133 -9.62 0.86 -0.49
N LEU A 134 -10.10 -0.17 0.22
CA LEU A 134 -10.35 -1.51 -0.36
C LEU A 134 -11.72 -1.66 -1.02
N LEU A 135 -12.63 -0.71 -0.81
CA LEU A 135 -14.04 -0.81 -1.18
C LEU A 135 -14.56 0.34 -2.06
N GLY A 136 -13.76 1.38 -2.27
CA GLY A 136 -14.21 2.62 -2.89
C GLY A 136 -13.08 3.26 -3.71
N PRO A 137 -13.41 3.92 -4.83
CA PRO A 137 -12.42 4.39 -5.78
C PRO A 137 -11.95 5.79 -5.45
N MET A 138 -11.15 5.90 -4.41
CA MET A 138 -10.64 7.17 -3.93
C MET A 138 -9.21 7.03 -3.42
N PHE A 139 -8.52 8.17 -3.38
CA PHE A 139 -7.29 8.35 -2.61
C PHE A 139 -7.58 9.36 -1.51
N GLY A 140 -7.27 8.99 -0.28
CA GLY A 140 -7.42 9.85 0.89
C GLY A 140 -6.07 10.27 1.44
N TRP A 141 -6.02 11.35 2.21
CA TRP A 141 -4.80 11.73 2.90
C TRP A 141 -5.07 12.45 4.22
N ILE A 142 -4.02 12.50 5.03
CA ILE A 142 -3.91 13.36 6.21
C ILE A 142 -2.70 14.26 6.03
N ASP A 143 -2.89 15.57 6.11
CA ASP A 143 -1.83 16.56 6.21
C ASP A 143 -1.29 16.54 7.65
N THR A 144 -0.29 15.69 7.90
CA THR A 144 0.13 15.36 9.28
C THR A 144 0.63 16.57 10.07
N ARG A 145 1.23 17.57 9.40
CA ARG A 145 1.62 18.83 10.05
C ARG A 145 0.43 19.66 10.49
N VAL A 146 -0.67 19.69 9.72
CA VAL A 146 -1.90 20.39 10.10
C VAL A 146 -2.52 19.67 11.30
N TRP A 147 -2.59 18.35 11.27
CA TRP A 147 -3.01 17.54 12.41
C TRP A 147 -2.19 17.84 13.67
N ASP A 148 -0.86 17.89 13.57
CA ASP A 148 -0.01 18.12 14.73
C ASP A 148 -0.18 19.52 15.34
N GLN A 149 -0.40 20.53 14.50
CA GLN A 149 -0.58 21.91 14.94
C GLN A 149 -1.95 22.16 15.55
N THR A 150 -3.00 21.52 15.01
CA THR A 150 -4.40 21.89 15.31
C THR A 150 -5.13 20.83 16.11
N LYS A 151 -4.74 19.56 15.97
CA LYS A 151 -5.50 18.38 16.39
C LYS A 151 -6.94 18.38 15.85
N ASP A 152 -7.16 19.08 14.74
CA ASP A 152 -8.42 19.13 14.02
C ASP A 152 -8.36 18.13 12.87
N GLU A 153 -9.00 16.99 13.07
CA GLU A 153 -9.09 15.91 12.11
C GLU A 153 -9.95 16.26 10.89
N GLN A 154 -10.96 17.13 11.04
CA GLN A 154 -11.78 17.58 9.92
C GLN A 154 -10.97 18.49 8.99
N LEU A 155 -10.16 19.38 9.56
CA LEU A 155 -9.30 20.29 8.79
C LEU A 155 -8.10 19.57 8.14
N ALA A 156 -7.54 18.56 8.81
CA ALA A 156 -6.29 17.93 8.38
C ALA A 156 -6.44 16.86 7.29
N GLN A 157 -7.64 16.60 6.76
CA GLN A 157 -7.87 15.51 5.82
C GLN A 157 -8.54 15.96 4.53
N GLY A 158 -8.31 15.19 3.48
CA GLY A 158 -8.98 15.34 2.19
C GLY A 158 -9.02 14.02 1.43
N TRP A 159 -9.82 13.99 0.36
CA TRP A 159 -9.85 12.87 -0.56
C TRP A 159 -10.28 13.27 -1.95
N CYS A 160 -9.90 12.44 -2.94
CA CYS A 160 -10.37 12.62 -4.31
C CYS A 160 -10.96 11.33 -4.88
N PRO A 161 -12.07 11.45 -5.63
CA PRO A 161 -12.58 10.34 -6.43
C PRO A 161 -11.65 10.03 -7.60
N GLN A 162 -11.80 8.84 -8.18
CA GLN A 162 -11.15 8.48 -9.44
C GLN A 162 -12.03 8.93 -10.61
N VAL A 163 -11.78 10.13 -11.13
CA VAL A 163 -12.48 10.67 -12.31
C VAL A 163 -11.47 10.98 -13.39
N ILE A 164 -11.72 10.46 -14.59
CA ILE A 164 -10.88 10.59 -15.78
C ILE A 164 -11.43 11.72 -16.64
N ASP A 165 -10.55 12.59 -17.14
CA ASP A 165 -10.88 13.65 -18.10
C ASP A 165 -11.15 13.03 -19.49
N THR A 166 -12.30 12.35 -19.63
CA THR A 166 -12.65 11.65 -20.87
C THR A 166 -13.14 12.59 -21.97
N ASN A 167 -13.62 13.79 -21.61
CA ASN A 167 -13.98 14.80 -22.60
C ASN A 167 -12.74 15.55 -23.15
N GLY A 168 -11.61 15.49 -22.45
CA GLY A 168 -10.31 16.00 -22.88
C GLY A 168 -10.17 17.52 -22.74
N ASP A 169 -10.94 18.17 -21.89
CA ASP A 169 -10.90 19.64 -21.69
C ASP A 169 -9.85 20.10 -20.66
N GLY A 170 -9.15 19.15 -20.03
CA GLY A 170 -8.04 19.38 -19.12
C GLY A 170 -8.44 19.58 -17.65
N ARG A 171 -9.69 19.35 -17.28
CA ARG A 171 -10.20 19.52 -15.91
C ARG A 171 -11.36 18.58 -15.63
N ILE A 172 -11.56 18.22 -14.36
CA ILE A 172 -12.76 17.48 -13.95
C ILE A 172 -13.92 18.44 -13.68
N THR A 173 -15.06 18.16 -14.29
CA THR A 173 -16.28 18.94 -14.17
C THR A 173 -17.48 18.07 -13.80
N LYS A 174 -18.35 18.64 -12.95
CA LYS A 174 -19.62 18.02 -12.60
C LYS A 174 -20.76 18.51 -13.49
N PRO A 175 -21.76 17.66 -13.79
CA PRO A 175 -21.79 16.22 -13.50
C PRO A 175 -20.84 15.45 -14.42
N TRP A 176 -20.30 14.33 -13.95
CA TRP A 176 -19.57 13.35 -14.76
C TRP A 176 -20.45 12.13 -15.04
N ASN A 177 -20.05 11.32 -16.02
CA ASN A 177 -20.62 10.00 -16.26
C ASN A 177 -20.38 9.10 -15.05
N PRO A 178 -21.43 8.45 -14.51
CA PRO A 178 -21.26 7.40 -13.53
C PRO A 178 -20.40 6.28 -14.10
N ALA A 179 -19.64 5.62 -13.23
CA ALA A 179 -18.86 4.47 -13.64
C ALA A 179 -19.72 3.35 -14.24
N ASP A 180 -19.14 2.64 -15.21
CA ASP A 180 -19.78 1.54 -15.95
C ASP A 180 -21.10 1.95 -16.64
N SER A 181 -21.31 3.25 -16.93
CA SER A 181 -22.48 3.74 -17.68
C SER A 181 -22.56 3.07 -19.04
N GLU A 182 -23.71 2.50 -19.40
CA GLU A 182 -23.91 1.84 -20.70
C GLU A 182 -23.87 2.83 -21.88
N ASN A 183 -24.24 4.09 -21.63
CA ASN A 183 -24.29 5.15 -22.63
C ASN A 183 -23.69 6.44 -22.05
N PRO A 184 -22.35 6.54 -21.91
CA PRO A 184 -21.70 7.73 -21.38
C PRO A 184 -21.89 8.92 -22.34
N ASP A 185 -22.12 10.11 -21.81
CA ASP A 185 -22.11 11.36 -22.59
C ASP A 185 -20.66 11.71 -22.93
N PRO A 186 -20.29 11.78 -24.22
CA PRO A 186 -18.91 12.06 -24.63
C PRO A 186 -18.42 13.47 -24.26
N ASN A 187 -19.30 14.38 -23.83
CA ASN A 187 -18.93 15.72 -23.37
C ASN A 187 -18.68 15.80 -21.87
N LEU A 188 -18.87 14.70 -21.13
CA LEU A 188 -18.64 14.63 -19.69
C LEU A 188 -17.40 13.80 -19.38
N ASP A 189 -16.79 14.11 -18.24
CA ASP A 189 -15.77 13.27 -17.61
C ASP A 189 -16.36 11.94 -17.15
N THR A 190 -15.53 10.97 -16.80
CA THR A 190 -16.01 9.63 -16.43
C THR A 190 -15.41 9.18 -15.12
N GLU A 191 -16.25 8.86 -14.14
CA GLU A 191 -15.81 8.19 -12.92
C GLU A 191 -15.45 6.74 -13.24
N VAL A 192 -14.33 6.27 -12.70
CA VAL A 192 -13.97 4.84 -12.72
C VAL A 192 -13.98 4.31 -11.30
N ARG A 193 -14.34 3.03 -11.14
CA ARG A 193 -14.34 2.38 -9.82
C ARG A 193 -13.26 1.31 -9.71
N LYS A 194 -12.05 1.71 -9.32
CA LYS A 194 -10.94 0.78 -9.06
C LYS A 194 -10.62 0.77 -7.58
N ASN A 195 -10.96 -0.34 -6.92
CA ASN A 195 -10.61 -0.54 -5.51
C ASN A 195 -9.12 -0.76 -5.40
N LEU A 196 -8.46 0.01 -4.55
CA LEU A 196 -7.02 0.00 -4.48
C LEU A 196 -6.55 -0.97 -3.38
N TYR A 197 -5.51 -1.74 -3.67
CA TYR A 197 -4.80 -2.49 -2.65
C TYR A 197 -3.77 -1.62 -1.95
N THR A 198 -3.04 -0.79 -2.70
CA THR A 198 -1.85 -0.03 -2.27
C THR A 198 -1.93 1.45 -2.60
N VAL A 199 -0.99 2.20 -2.02
CA VAL A 199 -0.75 3.61 -2.28
C VAL A 199 0.75 3.91 -2.25
N ILE A 200 1.25 4.66 -3.23
CA ILE A 200 2.63 5.14 -3.27
C ILE A 200 2.67 6.54 -3.91
N PRO A 201 3.02 7.60 -3.15
CA PRO A 201 3.19 8.93 -3.71
C PRO A 201 4.45 8.99 -4.57
N ASP A 202 4.44 9.89 -5.54
CA ASP A 202 5.58 10.14 -6.40
C ASP A 202 6.70 10.83 -5.59
N PRO A 203 7.96 10.34 -5.67
CA PRO A 203 9.06 10.92 -4.90
C PRO A 203 9.48 12.31 -5.41
N VAL A 204 9.13 12.68 -6.65
CA VAL A 204 9.45 13.98 -7.25
C VAL A 204 8.32 15.00 -7.14
N ASP A 205 7.08 14.55 -6.95
CA ASP A 205 5.91 15.41 -6.79
C ASP A 205 4.90 14.83 -5.79
N GLY A 206 4.83 15.42 -4.59
CA GLY A 206 3.94 14.96 -3.53
C GLY A 206 2.44 15.11 -3.81
N ASN A 207 2.02 15.81 -4.87
CA ASN A 207 0.62 15.83 -5.31
C ASN A 207 0.22 14.60 -6.11
N ILE A 208 1.20 13.85 -6.62
CA ILE A 208 0.96 12.67 -7.45
C ILE A 208 1.01 11.43 -6.58
N VAL A 209 0.02 10.56 -6.76
CA VAL A 209 -0.06 9.30 -6.05
C VAL A 209 -0.54 8.18 -6.95
N TRP A 210 0.05 7.01 -6.76
CA TRP A 210 -0.25 5.81 -7.51
C TRP A 210 -0.87 4.75 -6.60
N GLY A 211 -1.72 3.90 -7.16
CA GLY A 211 -2.26 2.73 -6.47
C GLY A 211 -2.57 1.59 -7.44
N ALA A 212 -2.44 0.35 -6.99
CA ALA A 212 -2.85 -0.82 -7.77
C ALA A 212 -4.25 -1.28 -7.39
N SER A 213 -5.04 -1.66 -8.39
CA SER A 213 -6.32 -2.34 -8.26
C SER A 213 -6.21 -3.76 -8.78
N GLU A 214 -6.47 -4.73 -7.91
CA GLU A 214 -6.54 -6.14 -8.29
C GLU A 214 -7.74 -6.41 -9.25
N GLY A 215 -7.69 -7.50 -10.00
CA GLY A 215 -8.85 -7.99 -10.74
C GLY A 215 -9.92 -8.52 -9.79
N ARG A 216 -11.21 -8.47 -10.16
CA ARG A 216 -12.30 -8.74 -9.20
C ARG A 216 -12.29 -10.18 -8.67
N ASN A 217 -11.91 -11.13 -9.52
CA ASN A 217 -12.01 -12.56 -9.24
C ASN A 217 -10.65 -13.27 -9.21
N GLY A 218 -9.55 -12.53 -9.25
CA GLY A 218 -8.19 -13.09 -9.25
C GLY A 218 -7.66 -13.53 -10.62
N ASP A 219 -8.53 -13.77 -11.59
CA ASP A 219 -8.16 -14.18 -12.97
C ASP A 219 -8.31 -13.03 -13.99
N GLU A 220 -8.79 -11.88 -13.55
CA GLU A 220 -8.96 -10.67 -14.36
C GLU A 220 -7.71 -9.79 -14.28
N ARG A 221 -7.41 -9.10 -15.39
CA ARG A 221 -6.38 -8.06 -15.42
C ARG A 221 -6.79 -6.94 -14.47
N GLY A 222 -5.84 -6.52 -13.63
CA GLY A 222 -6.00 -5.36 -12.76
C GLY A 222 -5.58 -4.05 -13.44
N TRP A 223 -5.49 -2.99 -12.64
CA TRP A 223 -5.14 -1.66 -13.10
C TRP A 223 -4.12 -1.01 -12.18
N LEU A 224 -3.26 -0.19 -12.77
CA LEU A 224 -2.57 0.89 -12.08
C LEU A 224 -3.42 2.15 -12.19
N VAL A 225 -3.56 2.88 -11.10
CA VAL A 225 -4.31 4.13 -11.03
C VAL A 225 -3.36 5.23 -10.59
N ARG A 226 -3.33 6.34 -11.32
CA ARG A 226 -2.65 7.58 -10.93
C ARG A 226 -3.72 8.57 -10.48
N LEU A 227 -3.39 9.39 -9.49
CA LEU A 227 -4.14 10.59 -9.16
C LEU A 227 -3.16 11.77 -9.09
N ASP A 228 -3.54 12.87 -9.71
CA ASP A 228 -2.98 14.19 -9.50
C ASP A 228 -3.98 15.00 -8.67
N ARG A 229 -3.55 15.53 -7.52
CA ARG A 229 -4.42 16.37 -6.69
C ARG A 229 -4.66 17.76 -7.27
N GLY A 230 -3.71 18.26 -8.06
CA GLY A 230 -3.62 19.68 -8.39
C GLY A 230 -3.55 20.59 -7.16
N ASP A 231 -3.79 21.88 -7.37
CA ASP A 231 -3.57 22.91 -6.35
C ASP A 231 -4.77 23.13 -5.40
N ASN A 232 -5.97 22.69 -5.77
CA ASN A 232 -7.19 22.89 -4.99
C ASN A 232 -8.11 21.64 -5.05
N PRO A 233 -7.70 20.54 -4.41
CA PRO A 233 -8.54 19.37 -4.28
C PRO A 233 -9.81 19.66 -3.43
N PRO A 234 -10.93 18.98 -3.71
CA PRO A 234 -11.08 17.91 -4.68
C PRO A 234 -11.41 18.36 -6.11
N GLU A 235 -11.65 19.64 -6.37
CA GLU A 235 -12.07 20.15 -7.69
C GLU A 235 -10.99 20.02 -8.76
N THR A 236 -9.71 20.05 -8.38
CA THR A 236 -8.59 19.93 -9.33
C THR A 236 -8.08 18.51 -9.51
N CYS A 237 -8.70 17.54 -8.84
CA CYS A 237 -8.24 16.16 -8.89
C CYS A 237 -8.53 15.51 -10.24
N ILE A 238 -7.49 14.94 -10.88
CA ILE A 238 -7.60 14.19 -12.14
C ILE A 238 -6.97 12.82 -11.93
N ALA A 239 -7.71 11.76 -12.26
CA ALA A 239 -7.20 10.40 -12.24
C ALA A 239 -6.83 9.91 -13.65
N GLU A 240 -5.93 8.94 -13.69
CA GLU A 240 -5.61 8.16 -14.89
C GLU A 240 -5.65 6.67 -14.52
N VAL A 241 -5.96 5.81 -15.48
CA VAL A 241 -5.95 4.35 -15.28
C VAL A 241 -5.19 3.66 -16.39
N TYR A 242 -4.46 2.61 -16.03
CA TYR A 242 -3.65 1.82 -16.94
C TYR A 242 -3.86 0.34 -16.63
N GLN A 243 -4.45 -0.40 -17.57
CA GLN A 243 -4.65 -1.84 -17.40
C GLN A 243 -3.31 -2.56 -17.59
N VAL A 244 -2.94 -3.43 -16.63
CA VAL A 244 -1.70 -4.22 -16.74
C VAL A 244 -1.72 -5.12 -17.99
N PRO A 245 -0.59 -5.50 -18.60
CA PRO A 245 -0.55 -6.27 -19.85
C PRO A 245 -1.32 -7.60 -19.82
N GLU A 246 -1.62 -8.13 -21.00
CA GLU A 246 -2.21 -9.47 -21.11
C GLU A 246 -1.27 -10.53 -20.53
N GLY A 247 -1.81 -11.49 -19.78
CA GLY A 247 -1.04 -12.52 -19.07
C GLY A 247 -0.53 -12.09 -17.68
N SER A 248 -0.66 -10.81 -17.32
CA SER A 248 -0.31 -10.28 -16.00
C SER A 248 -1.55 -10.14 -15.11
N LEU A 249 -1.52 -10.73 -13.92
CA LEU A 249 -2.69 -10.85 -13.05
C LEU A 249 -2.43 -10.36 -11.62
N ASN A 250 -3.46 -9.70 -11.05
CA ASN A 250 -3.49 -9.16 -9.68
C ASN A 250 -2.28 -8.28 -9.35
N PRO A 251 -2.19 -7.06 -9.92
CA PRO A 251 -1.25 -6.07 -9.43
C PRO A 251 -1.62 -5.76 -7.98
N ARG A 252 -0.72 -6.12 -7.06
CA ARG A 252 -0.98 -6.00 -5.62
C ARG A 252 -0.02 -5.01 -5.01
N GLY A 253 1.26 -5.36 -4.92
CA GLY A 253 2.30 -4.45 -4.42
C GLY A 253 2.60 -3.36 -5.42
N VAL A 254 2.80 -2.13 -4.95
CA VAL A 254 3.37 -1.06 -5.77
C VAL A 254 4.45 -0.35 -4.95
N ASP A 255 5.57 -0.07 -5.61
CA ASP A 255 6.53 0.93 -5.17
C ASP A 255 7.00 1.74 -6.39
N ILE A 256 7.90 2.69 -6.23
CA ILE A 256 8.24 3.67 -7.27
C ILE A 256 9.75 3.92 -7.31
N ASP A 257 10.31 4.08 -8.50
CA ASP A 257 11.71 4.48 -8.63
C ASP A 257 11.91 5.98 -8.41
N SER A 258 13.16 6.41 -8.21
CA SER A 258 13.49 7.81 -7.98
C SER A 258 13.21 8.76 -9.16
N LYS A 259 12.71 8.23 -10.30
CA LYS A 259 12.31 8.99 -11.48
C LYS A 259 10.78 9.09 -11.62
N GLY A 260 10.01 8.50 -10.71
CA GLY A 260 8.55 8.51 -10.74
C GLY A 260 7.92 7.38 -11.56
N ASN A 261 8.66 6.32 -11.92
CA ASN A 261 8.07 5.17 -12.60
C ASN A 261 7.60 4.13 -11.58
N PRO A 262 6.30 3.82 -11.52
CA PRO A 262 5.80 2.81 -10.60
C PRO A 262 6.18 1.39 -11.06
N TRP A 263 6.44 0.55 -10.07
CA TRP A 263 6.73 -0.88 -10.19
C TRP A 263 5.65 -1.70 -9.48
N LEU A 264 5.21 -2.78 -10.10
CA LEU A 264 4.07 -3.57 -9.64
C LEU A 264 4.46 -5.03 -9.41
N ALA A 265 4.14 -5.52 -8.20
CA ALA A 265 4.18 -6.93 -7.85
C ALA A 265 2.93 -7.62 -8.37
N MET A 266 3.10 -8.54 -9.32
CA MET A 266 1.98 -9.32 -9.84
C MET A 266 1.79 -10.57 -8.97
N ALA A 267 0.79 -10.50 -8.10
CA ALA A 267 0.53 -11.52 -7.09
C ALA A 267 0.17 -12.89 -7.69
N ALA A 268 -0.43 -12.94 -8.87
CA ALA A 268 -0.90 -14.20 -9.46
C ALA A 268 -0.14 -14.67 -10.71
N SER A 269 0.80 -13.88 -11.23
CA SER A 269 1.58 -14.22 -12.44
C SER A 269 3.10 -14.20 -12.24
N SER A 270 3.58 -13.94 -11.02
CA SER A 270 4.99 -13.95 -10.62
C SER A 270 5.86 -12.98 -11.44
N GLU A 271 5.32 -11.81 -11.75
CA GLU A 271 6.00 -10.76 -12.51
C GLU A 271 6.31 -9.55 -11.62
N TRP A 272 7.37 -8.85 -11.99
CA TRP A 272 7.67 -7.50 -11.58
C TRP A 272 7.52 -6.60 -12.79
N LEU A 273 6.51 -5.73 -12.80
CA LEU A 273 6.25 -4.84 -13.94
C LEU A 273 6.74 -3.43 -13.63
N ARG A 274 7.28 -2.71 -14.61
CA ARG A 274 7.52 -1.28 -14.57
C ARG A 274 6.57 -0.58 -15.54
N PHE A 275 6.07 0.58 -15.14
CA PHE A 275 5.31 1.46 -16.03
C PHE A 275 6.04 2.80 -16.24
N ASP A 276 6.33 3.13 -17.49
CA ASP A 276 6.91 4.40 -17.91
C ASP A 276 5.84 5.25 -18.61
N ARG A 277 5.25 6.17 -17.85
CA ARG A 277 4.18 7.06 -18.31
C ARG A 277 4.63 7.96 -19.47
N SER A 278 5.93 8.22 -19.65
CA SER A 278 6.44 9.09 -20.71
C SER A 278 6.32 8.47 -22.11
N LYS A 279 6.05 7.16 -22.19
CA LYS A 279 5.84 6.43 -23.44
C LYS A 279 4.38 6.39 -23.88
N CYS A 280 3.47 7.02 -23.13
CA CYS A 280 2.05 7.09 -23.49
C CYS A 280 1.81 8.24 -24.48
N ASP A 281 1.21 7.94 -25.63
CA ASP A 281 0.83 8.97 -26.62
C ASP A 281 -0.31 9.86 -26.11
N VAL A 282 -1.20 9.29 -25.29
CA VAL A 282 -2.38 9.93 -24.72
C VAL A 282 -2.46 9.55 -23.25
N LEU A 283 -2.92 10.48 -22.41
CA LEU A 283 -3.03 10.31 -20.95
C LEU A 283 -4.46 10.49 -20.45
N ASN A 284 -5.25 11.31 -21.16
CA ASN A 284 -6.65 11.61 -20.93
C ASN A 284 -7.38 11.79 -22.28
N GLY A 285 -8.70 11.81 -22.26
CA GLY A 285 -9.57 11.91 -23.43
C GLY A 285 -10.38 10.64 -23.72
N PRO A 286 -11.10 10.58 -24.86
CA PRO A 286 -12.05 9.52 -25.13
C PRO A 286 -11.44 8.12 -25.09
N GLY A 287 -12.05 7.21 -24.30
CA GLY A 287 -11.64 5.81 -24.17
C GLY A 287 -10.48 5.55 -23.20
N THR A 288 -9.90 6.60 -22.60
CA THR A 288 -8.80 6.44 -21.63
C THR A 288 -9.24 5.80 -20.31
N ASP A 289 -10.53 5.87 -19.98
CA ASP A 289 -11.19 5.21 -18.84
C ASP A 289 -11.06 3.67 -18.86
N GLN A 290 -10.80 3.07 -20.02
CA GLN A 290 -10.53 1.64 -20.14
C GLN A 290 -9.11 1.27 -19.68
N GLY A 291 -8.18 2.23 -19.76
CA GLY A 291 -6.77 2.07 -19.42
C GLY A 291 -5.93 1.25 -20.39
N THR A 292 -6.44 0.93 -21.58
CA THR A 292 -5.74 0.14 -22.61
C THR A 292 -4.89 0.97 -23.57
N HIS A 293 -4.87 2.29 -23.38
CA HIS A 293 -4.30 3.26 -24.32
C HIS A 293 -2.77 3.40 -24.26
N CYS A 294 -2.09 2.81 -23.27
CA CYS A 294 -0.64 2.94 -23.07
C CYS A 294 0.07 1.58 -22.90
N GLU A 295 -0.06 0.70 -23.90
CA GLU A 295 0.68 -0.57 -23.91
C GLU A 295 2.20 -0.37 -23.93
N ALA A 296 2.69 0.64 -24.67
CA ALA A 296 4.11 0.96 -24.80
C ALA A 296 4.80 1.39 -23.49
N GLY A 297 4.03 1.77 -22.47
CA GLY A 297 4.55 2.13 -21.15
C GLY A 297 5.00 0.93 -20.31
N TRP A 298 4.57 -0.29 -20.65
CA TRP A 298 4.83 -1.47 -19.83
C TRP A 298 6.11 -2.20 -20.19
N GLU A 299 6.82 -2.63 -19.16
CA GLU A 299 7.93 -3.57 -19.25
C GLU A 299 7.86 -4.54 -18.07
N GLY A 300 8.24 -5.80 -18.25
CA GLY A 300 8.02 -6.82 -17.24
C GLY A 300 9.08 -7.91 -17.20
N TRP A 301 9.37 -8.38 -15.99
CA TRP A 301 10.28 -9.48 -15.73
C TRP A 301 9.56 -10.55 -14.91
N LYS A 302 9.63 -11.80 -15.37
CA LYS A 302 9.00 -12.94 -14.69
C LYS A 302 10.05 -13.68 -13.87
N THR A 303 9.76 -13.90 -12.59
CA THR A 303 10.64 -14.74 -11.77
C THR A 303 10.55 -16.21 -12.21
N PRO A 304 11.64 -16.98 -12.17
CA PRO A 304 11.57 -18.42 -12.36
C PRO A 304 10.87 -19.06 -11.16
N GLY A 305 10.12 -20.13 -11.40
CA GLY A 305 9.44 -20.84 -10.32
C GLY A 305 8.73 -22.11 -10.81
N PRO A 306 8.37 -23.01 -9.89
CA PRO A 306 7.60 -24.20 -10.25
C PRO A 306 6.23 -23.79 -10.78
N ARG A 307 5.74 -24.55 -11.77
CA ARG A 307 4.37 -24.48 -12.26
C ARG A 307 3.62 -25.66 -11.70
N ILE A 308 2.45 -25.44 -11.13
CA ILE A 308 1.66 -26.50 -10.47
C ILE A 308 0.47 -26.85 -11.35
N GLY A 309 0.34 -28.12 -11.72
CA GLY A 309 -0.68 -28.56 -12.67
C GLY A 309 -0.33 -28.17 -14.10
N ASN A 310 -1.36 -27.90 -14.92
CA ASN A 310 -1.21 -27.59 -16.35
C ASN A 310 -1.26 -26.08 -16.65
N THR A 311 -0.75 -25.24 -15.74
CA THR A 311 -0.69 -23.79 -15.92
C THR A 311 0.68 -23.35 -16.45
N ASP A 312 0.69 -22.26 -17.21
CA ASP A 312 1.91 -21.57 -17.63
C ASP A 312 2.36 -20.48 -16.65
N MET A 313 1.61 -20.24 -15.57
CA MET A 313 1.96 -19.28 -14.53
C MET A 313 2.84 -19.92 -13.45
N PRO A 314 3.98 -19.32 -13.09
CA PRO A 314 4.74 -19.77 -11.92
C PRO A 314 3.90 -19.61 -10.64
N ALA A 315 4.23 -20.43 -9.64
CA ALA A 315 3.49 -20.46 -8.37
C ALA A 315 4.07 -19.52 -7.30
N ASP A 316 5.08 -18.70 -7.63
CA ASP A 316 5.64 -17.75 -6.67
C ASP A 316 4.68 -16.58 -6.46
N PHE A 317 4.40 -16.31 -5.20
CA PHE A 317 3.44 -15.30 -4.79
C PHE A 317 4.20 -14.05 -4.39
N HIS A 318 3.99 -12.99 -5.16
CA HIS A 318 4.60 -11.70 -4.91
C HIS A 318 3.59 -10.78 -4.21
N TYR A 319 3.56 -10.81 -2.87
CA TYR A 319 2.60 -10.01 -2.10
C TYR A 319 2.83 -8.51 -2.28
N PHE A 320 4.09 -8.09 -2.27
CA PHE A 320 4.55 -6.71 -2.39
C PHE A 320 5.88 -6.63 -3.15
N GLY A 321 6.43 -5.43 -3.27
CA GLY A 321 7.86 -5.24 -3.37
C GLY A 321 8.24 -3.78 -3.17
N TRP A 322 9.52 -3.50 -3.29
CA TRP A 322 10.13 -2.24 -2.86
C TRP A 322 11.24 -1.86 -3.83
N VAL A 323 11.46 -0.57 -4.07
CA VAL A 323 12.53 -0.06 -4.93
C VAL A 323 13.56 0.67 -4.07
N ASP A 324 14.81 0.20 -4.14
CA ASP A 324 15.92 0.76 -3.38
C ASP A 324 16.42 2.09 -3.98
N GLN A 325 15.63 3.16 -3.80
CA GLN A 325 15.97 4.49 -4.32
C GLN A 325 17.30 5.06 -3.78
N HIS A 326 17.84 4.47 -2.70
CA HIS A 326 18.99 5.00 -1.97
C HIS A 326 20.21 4.07 -1.95
N ASN A 327 20.17 2.94 -2.65
CA ASN A 327 21.22 1.93 -2.61
C ASN A 327 21.56 1.49 -1.16
N VAL A 328 20.51 1.23 -0.38
CA VAL A 328 20.59 0.73 0.99
C VAL A 328 21.22 -0.65 1.02
N ILE A 329 20.92 -1.54 0.09
CA ILE A 329 21.45 -2.92 0.10
C ILE A 329 22.81 -3.05 -0.62
N GLY A 330 23.25 -2.03 -1.36
CA GLY A 330 24.53 -2.06 -2.08
C GLY A 330 24.47 -2.72 -3.46
N LEU A 331 23.27 -2.96 -4.01
CA LEU A 331 23.06 -3.56 -5.34
C LEU A 331 22.86 -2.52 -6.46
N GLY A 332 22.84 -1.23 -6.12
CA GLY A 332 22.57 -0.14 -7.06
C GLY A 332 21.49 0.81 -6.54
N LYS A 333 21.44 2.00 -7.14
CA LYS A 333 20.32 2.92 -6.93
C LYS A 333 19.14 2.45 -7.77
N ASP A 334 17.93 2.60 -7.23
CA ASP A 334 16.67 2.19 -7.85
C ASP A 334 16.60 0.68 -8.10
N THR A 335 17.28 -0.14 -7.28
CA THR A 335 17.20 -1.61 -7.40
C THR A 335 15.81 -2.11 -6.99
N PRO A 336 15.03 -2.72 -7.90
CA PRO A 336 13.76 -3.31 -7.55
C PRO A 336 13.91 -4.62 -6.76
N ILE A 337 13.12 -4.79 -5.72
CA ILE A 337 13.14 -5.95 -4.82
C ILE A 337 11.73 -6.47 -4.56
N LEU A 338 11.50 -7.71 -4.94
CA LEU A 338 10.26 -8.44 -4.73
C LEU A 338 10.20 -9.10 -3.35
N THR A 339 9.01 -9.13 -2.74
CA THR A 339 8.73 -10.11 -1.69
C THR A 339 8.38 -11.45 -2.34
N GLY A 340 9.33 -12.38 -2.41
CA GLY A 340 9.09 -13.78 -2.78
C GLY A 340 8.40 -14.54 -1.65
N SER A 341 7.12 -14.24 -1.39
CA SER A 341 6.40 -14.75 -0.23
C SER A 341 6.22 -16.28 -0.25
N ASN A 342 6.27 -16.92 -1.43
CA ASN A 342 6.25 -18.39 -1.55
C ASN A 342 7.63 -18.98 -1.91
N SER A 343 8.68 -18.16 -2.05
CA SER A 343 10.04 -18.61 -2.38
C SER A 343 11.06 -18.41 -1.25
N ASP A 344 10.56 -18.06 -0.05
CA ASP A 344 11.36 -17.85 1.16
C ASP A 344 12.51 -16.85 0.98
N ALA A 345 12.31 -15.82 0.15
CA ALA A 345 13.36 -14.90 -0.26
C ALA A 345 12.88 -13.47 -0.55
N LEU A 346 13.72 -12.48 -0.25
CA LEU A 346 13.67 -11.23 -1.01
C LEU A 346 14.35 -11.47 -2.36
N ILE A 347 13.79 -10.94 -3.44
CA ILE A 347 14.28 -11.20 -4.80
C ILE A 347 14.62 -9.86 -5.45
N ALA A 348 15.91 -9.53 -5.51
CA ALA A 348 16.37 -8.32 -6.19
C ALA A 348 16.51 -8.59 -7.70
N LEU A 349 16.13 -7.61 -8.51
CA LEU A 349 16.27 -7.63 -9.96
C LEU A 349 17.35 -6.63 -10.37
N ASP A 350 18.23 -7.04 -11.29
CA ASP A 350 18.97 -6.11 -12.13
C ASP A 350 18.18 -5.91 -13.44
N PRO A 351 17.54 -4.75 -13.67
CA PRO A 351 16.71 -4.54 -14.85
C PRO A 351 17.51 -4.49 -16.16
N GLU A 352 18.81 -4.19 -16.12
CA GLU A 352 19.66 -4.10 -17.32
C GLU A 352 19.99 -5.49 -17.87
N SER A 353 20.36 -6.42 -16.98
CA SER A 353 20.69 -7.79 -17.34
C SER A 353 19.49 -8.75 -17.32
N GLY A 354 18.45 -8.42 -16.56
CA GLY A 354 17.33 -9.31 -16.26
C GLY A 354 17.66 -10.41 -15.23
N GLU A 355 18.82 -10.31 -14.55
CA GLU A 355 19.24 -11.30 -13.56
C GLU A 355 18.55 -11.09 -12.20
N TRP A 356 18.24 -12.22 -11.54
CA TRP A 356 17.58 -12.25 -10.23
C TRP A 356 18.55 -12.70 -9.14
N THR A 357 18.61 -11.94 -8.04
CA THR A 357 19.37 -12.29 -6.83
C THR A 357 18.43 -12.62 -5.68
N TYR A 358 18.54 -13.84 -5.13
CA TYR A 358 17.69 -14.33 -4.05
C TYR A 358 18.37 -14.21 -2.68
N LEU A 359 17.81 -13.39 -1.79
CA LEU A 359 18.24 -13.22 -0.42
C LEU A 359 17.40 -14.11 0.51
N ARG A 360 17.91 -15.29 0.83
CA ARG A 360 17.21 -16.31 1.63
C ARG A 360 17.61 -16.28 3.09
N VAL A 361 16.64 -16.55 3.96
CA VAL A 361 16.89 -16.83 5.38
C VAL A 361 16.87 -18.35 5.56
N PRO A 362 18.00 -18.98 5.92
CA PRO A 362 18.06 -20.44 6.00
C PRO A 362 17.32 -21.01 7.21
N TYR A 363 17.06 -20.19 8.24
CA TYR A 363 16.40 -20.63 9.47
C TYR A 363 15.75 -19.45 10.24
N PRO A 364 14.53 -19.61 10.80
CA PRO A 364 13.64 -20.77 10.63
C PRO A 364 13.08 -20.87 9.21
N LEU A 365 12.72 -22.09 8.79
CA LEU A 365 12.20 -22.36 7.45
C LEU A 365 10.88 -21.63 7.18
N GLY A 366 10.63 -21.28 5.92
CA GLY A 366 9.39 -20.63 5.52
C GLY A 366 9.38 -19.12 5.74
N PHE A 367 10.51 -18.43 5.46
CA PHE A 367 10.61 -16.97 5.56
C PHE A 367 9.49 -16.33 4.73
N TYR A 368 8.44 -15.88 5.41
CA TYR A 368 7.22 -15.38 4.80
C TYR A 368 7.06 -13.89 5.09
N GLN A 369 7.33 -13.09 4.08
CA GLN A 369 7.37 -11.64 4.11
C GLN A 369 6.31 -11.05 3.19
N ARG A 370 5.85 -9.86 3.59
CA ARG A 370 4.82 -9.09 2.88
C ARG A 370 5.19 -7.62 2.71
N GLY A 371 6.29 -7.21 3.31
CA GLY A 371 6.85 -5.88 3.19
C GLY A 371 8.29 -5.88 3.64
N LEU A 372 9.01 -4.91 3.13
CA LEU A 372 10.38 -4.61 3.49
C LEU A 372 10.57 -3.11 3.42
N ASP A 373 11.60 -2.63 4.11
CA ASP A 373 12.06 -1.25 4.00
C ASP A 373 13.57 -1.18 4.29
N GLY A 374 14.20 -0.09 3.89
CA GLY A 374 15.61 0.18 4.06
C GLY A 374 15.90 1.25 5.10
N ARG A 375 17.01 1.09 5.84
CA ARG A 375 17.54 2.13 6.73
C ARG A 375 19.02 2.34 6.50
N ILE A 376 19.42 3.61 6.46
CA ILE A 376 20.83 4.03 6.52
C ILE A 376 21.05 4.71 7.87
N ASP A 377 21.73 4.02 8.77
CA ASP A 377 22.10 4.49 10.10
C ASP A 377 23.32 5.40 10.09
N ASP A 378 24.31 5.03 9.29
CA ASP A 378 25.55 5.78 9.15
C ASP A 378 26.08 5.61 7.72
N PRO A 379 25.97 6.65 6.86
CA PRO A 379 26.43 6.55 5.48
C PRO A 379 27.95 6.35 5.37
N THR A 380 28.73 6.63 6.44
CA THR A 380 30.19 6.53 6.46
C THR A 380 30.70 5.14 6.83
N GLN A 381 29.84 4.25 7.33
CA GLN A 381 30.22 2.90 7.77
C GLN A 381 30.06 1.81 6.71
N GLY A 382 29.91 2.17 5.43
CA GLY A 382 29.76 1.23 4.32
C GLY A 382 28.55 0.30 4.52
N TRP A 383 28.74 -1.01 4.33
CA TRP A 383 27.69 -2.03 4.48
C TRP A 383 27.16 -2.19 5.91
N LYS A 384 27.93 -1.78 6.93
CA LYS A 384 27.52 -1.92 8.34
C LYS A 384 26.50 -0.89 8.77
N GLY A 385 26.59 0.31 8.21
CA GLY A 385 25.72 1.44 8.53
C GLY A 385 24.41 1.45 7.73
N ARG A 386 24.10 0.39 6.98
CA ARG A 386 22.88 0.28 6.19
C ARG A 386 22.33 -1.14 6.24
N ALA A 387 21.03 -1.29 6.13
CA ALA A 387 20.38 -2.60 6.12
C ALA A 387 18.96 -2.54 5.55
N LEU A 388 18.54 -3.65 4.95
CA LEU A 388 17.13 -3.92 4.70
C LEU A 388 16.53 -4.63 5.91
N TYR A 389 15.28 -4.29 6.21
CA TYR A 389 14.47 -4.89 7.24
C TYR A 389 13.20 -5.43 6.61
N SER A 390 12.94 -6.72 6.77
CA SER A 390 11.74 -7.37 6.26
C SER A 390 10.98 -8.02 7.40
N ASN A 391 9.66 -7.98 7.33
CA ASN A 391 8.85 -8.73 8.27
C ASN A 391 8.95 -10.23 7.96
N TYR A 392 8.97 -11.07 8.99
CA TYR A 392 8.53 -12.45 8.91
C TYR A 392 7.18 -12.50 9.62
N GLY A 393 6.10 -12.39 8.84
CA GLY A 393 4.78 -12.06 9.33
C GLY A 393 3.65 -12.76 8.59
N THR A 394 3.68 -14.09 8.50
CA THR A 394 2.48 -14.85 8.13
C THR A 394 1.37 -14.65 9.18
N HIS A 395 0.11 -14.58 8.76
CA HIS A 395 -1.04 -14.49 9.68
C HIS A 395 -1.09 -15.67 10.65
N LEU A 396 -0.57 -16.82 10.23
CA LEU A 396 -0.61 -18.08 10.96
C LEU A 396 0.80 -18.40 11.48
N VAL A 397 1.41 -17.48 12.22
CA VAL A 397 2.81 -17.60 12.67
C VAL A 397 3.06 -18.87 13.51
N TRP A 398 2.02 -19.40 14.16
CA TRP A 398 2.08 -20.65 14.89
C TRP A 398 2.17 -21.91 14.01
N HIS A 399 2.02 -21.80 12.69
CA HIS A 399 2.32 -22.88 11.74
C HIS A 399 3.82 -22.99 11.42
N THR A 400 4.63 -22.04 11.89
CA THR A 400 6.08 -22.10 11.79
C THR A 400 6.67 -22.82 13.01
N GLU A 401 7.99 -23.07 12.99
CA GLU A 401 8.67 -23.67 14.13
C GLU A 401 8.44 -22.86 15.42
N GLY A 402 8.15 -23.58 16.52
CA GLY A 402 7.81 -23.00 17.84
C GLY A 402 6.32 -22.97 18.18
N GLY A 403 5.41 -23.23 17.23
CA GLY A 403 3.99 -23.40 17.51
C GLY A 403 3.31 -22.16 18.08
N LYS A 404 2.36 -22.33 19.01
CA LYS A 404 1.54 -21.23 19.59
C LYS A 404 2.36 -20.08 20.19
N GLY A 405 3.57 -20.34 20.65
CA GLY A 405 4.43 -19.34 21.28
C GLY A 405 5.23 -18.48 20.28
N THR A 406 5.19 -18.82 18.99
CA THR A 406 5.97 -18.10 17.99
C THR A 406 5.41 -16.71 17.74
N ALA A 407 6.26 -15.69 17.85
CA ALA A 407 5.96 -14.32 17.45
C ALA A 407 6.48 -14.03 16.03
N GLY A 408 5.91 -13.00 15.40
CA GLY A 408 6.48 -12.42 14.17
C GLY A 408 7.91 -11.93 14.41
N LYS A 409 8.73 -11.96 13.36
CA LYS A 409 10.15 -11.56 13.44
C LYS A 409 10.41 -10.39 12.51
N VAL A 410 11.48 -9.64 12.78
CA VAL A 410 12.06 -8.69 11.82
C VAL A 410 13.41 -9.28 11.41
N VAL A 411 13.60 -9.45 10.10
CA VAL A 411 14.83 -9.97 9.52
C VAL A 411 15.65 -8.80 9.00
N LYS A 412 16.91 -8.69 9.43
CA LYS A 412 17.87 -7.70 8.96
C LYS A 412 18.79 -8.32 7.92
N PHE A 413 18.85 -7.74 6.72
CA PHE A 413 19.81 -8.10 5.67
C PHE A 413 20.88 -7.01 5.56
N GLN A 414 22.13 -7.44 5.56
CA GLN A 414 23.28 -6.60 5.22
C GLN A 414 24.14 -7.36 4.22
N VAL A 415 24.47 -6.70 3.10
CA VAL A 415 25.26 -7.30 2.03
C VAL A 415 26.62 -6.62 2.01
N ARG A 416 27.68 -7.43 2.09
CA ARG A 416 29.06 -6.94 1.98
C ARG A 416 29.41 -6.82 0.50
N GLU A 417 30.22 -5.82 0.15
CA GLU A 417 30.76 -5.69 -1.22
C GLU A 417 31.74 -6.82 -1.54
N ASN A 418 32.41 -7.37 -0.51
CA ASN A 418 33.31 -8.51 -0.60
C ASN A 418 33.21 -9.37 0.66
N PRO A 419 33.22 -10.71 0.57
CA PRO A 419 33.18 -11.61 1.74
C PRO A 419 34.23 -11.31 2.83
N LEU A 420 35.38 -10.71 2.47
CA LEU A 420 36.47 -10.40 3.41
C LEU A 420 36.36 -9.03 4.10
N GLN A 421 35.35 -8.20 3.78
CA GLN A 421 35.16 -6.92 4.48
C GLN A 421 34.73 -7.16 5.94
N HIS A 422 35.36 -6.43 6.87
CA HIS A 422 35.22 -6.63 8.31
C HIS A 422 34.42 -5.57 9.02
#